data_AF-A0A962NGW5-F1
#
_entry.id   AF-A0A962NGW5-F1
#
_cell.length_a   1.000
_cell.length_b   1.000
_cell.length_c   1.000
_cell.angle_alpha   90.00
_cell.angle_beta   90.00
_cell.angle_gamma   90.00
#
_symmetry.space_group_name_H-M   'P 1'
#
loop_
_entity.id
_entity.type
_entity.pdbx_description
1 polymer ?
#
loop_
_entity_poly.entity_id
_entity_poly.type
_entity_poly.pdbx_seq_one_letter_code
_entity_poly.pdbx_strand_id
1 'polypeptide(L)'
;MPQSEPASPPIIATYRLQCDPGQADAVARFIAFEQTVELPERLVTDATLLREIVGEVRDLRADGPGHAIARIAFNAELASGQLSQLLNLLYGNVSMASGIRLVDVDLPDTLLQRFNGPRHGIDGVRALLGVYDRPLLATAVKPRGLSDETLAHLVGRFALGGGDIVKDDQNLVAPDFEGFKRRVDACAKAVNAANAQTGRQCLYFPHLAAPDEELDDYAGFVLELGLHGVLVCPMVIGLDRMRYLNERYGLVCMAHPAMSGVYTQSRDHGIAHDVLLGTLFRLAGADISVFPAPGGRFPYSAEECAGLASALTRPLGQLAPAWPSPAGGMRFESLPQLEQDYGVDAVLLIGGSLLGHAPDLADGTRAYQARIRAAFPERLVEPQTSWATSCEFEPSTGEGVHTLLSFLQDFRWQHRSDLRYKNEEDDFNAVRRVELIGRHGEQADFDLRYFEVEPGGYTSLEKHLHTHVILVARGQGVLVTDELRADLKPMDVAYVRPLEVHQLRNESEQPFGFFCIVDRERDRPMRP
;
A
#
# COMPACT_ATOMS: atom_id res chain seq x y z
N MET A 1 -18.58 24.12 -30.95
CA MET A 1 -17.26 23.68 -30.43
C MET A 1 -17.52 23.08 -29.07
N PRO A 2 -17.05 21.84 -28.77
CA PRO A 2 -17.09 21.36 -27.40
C PRO A 2 -16.23 22.33 -26.57
N GLN A 3 -16.78 22.84 -25.47
CA GLN A 3 -16.00 23.63 -24.52
C GLN A 3 -14.91 22.70 -23.98
N SER A 4 -13.64 23.06 -24.22
CA SER A 4 -12.50 22.34 -23.64
C SER A 4 -12.65 22.37 -22.12
N GLU A 5 -12.61 21.20 -21.48
CA GLU A 5 -12.46 21.13 -20.03
C GLU A 5 -11.26 21.98 -19.59
N PRO A 6 -11.35 22.68 -18.44
CA PRO A 6 -10.23 23.45 -17.94
C PRO A 6 -9.02 22.54 -17.74
N ALA A 7 -7.84 22.99 -18.20
CA ALA A 7 -6.61 22.23 -18.07
C ALA A 7 -6.33 21.91 -16.60
N SER A 8 -6.02 20.64 -16.29
CA SER A 8 -5.59 20.20 -14.97
C SER A 8 -4.46 21.11 -14.46
N PRO A 9 -4.49 21.55 -13.19
CA PRO A 9 -3.37 22.28 -12.61
C PRO A 9 -2.06 21.51 -12.80
N PRO A 10 -0.93 22.18 -13.09
CA PRO A 10 0.32 21.50 -13.39
C PRO A 10 0.97 20.90 -12.15
N ILE A 11 1.87 19.93 -12.36
CA ILE A 11 2.89 19.55 -11.39
C ILE A 11 3.96 20.64 -11.37
N ILE A 12 4.37 21.15 -10.20
CA ILE A 12 5.51 22.07 -10.10
C ILE A 12 6.68 21.32 -9.48
N ALA A 13 7.73 21.07 -10.27
CA ALA A 13 8.98 20.49 -9.78
C ALA A 13 10.01 21.59 -9.55
N THR A 14 10.65 21.57 -8.38
CA THR A 14 11.72 22.51 -8.03
C THR A 14 13.06 21.80 -8.10
N TYR A 15 13.95 22.30 -8.94
CA TYR A 15 15.30 21.77 -9.12
C TYR A 15 16.35 22.75 -8.60
N ARG A 16 17.35 22.24 -7.89
CA ARG A 16 18.60 22.93 -7.59
C ARG A 16 19.63 22.54 -8.63
N LEU A 17 20.18 23.55 -9.30
CA LEU A 17 21.06 23.40 -10.45
C LEU A 17 22.47 23.87 -10.07
N GLN A 18 23.47 23.02 -10.22
CA GLN A 18 24.88 23.39 -10.14
C GLN A 18 25.31 23.96 -11.50
N CYS A 19 25.32 25.28 -11.60
CA CYS A 19 25.63 26.00 -12.83
C CYS A 19 26.05 27.45 -12.56
N ASP A 20 26.74 28.06 -13.51
CA ASP A 20 26.98 29.50 -13.46
C ASP A 20 25.66 30.26 -13.70
N PRO A 21 25.47 31.45 -13.08
CA PRO A 21 24.22 32.21 -13.22
C PRO A 21 23.79 32.47 -14.67
N GLY A 22 24.75 32.64 -15.59
CA GLY A 22 24.47 32.84 -17.02
C GLY A 22 24.01 31.59 -17.78
N GLN A 23 24.12 30.41 -17.17
CA GLN A 23 23.75 29.11 -17.78
C GLN A 23 22.44 28.55 -17.21
N ALA A 24 21.93 29.10 -16.10
CA ALA A 24 20.80 28.56 -15.38
C ALA A 24 19.53 28.44 -16.25
N ASP A 25 19.25 29.42 -17.11
CA ASP A 25 18.11 29.40 -18.05
C ASP A 25 18.24 28.25 -19.05
N ALA A 26 19.42 28.07 -19.64
CA ALA A 26 19.69 26.99 -20.58
C ALA A 26 19.53 25.60 -19.94
N VAL A 27 19.98 25.44 -18.68
CA VAL A 27 19.81 24.18 -17.93
C VAL A 27 18.34 23.92 -17.57
N ALA A 28 17.61 24.96 -17.13
CA ALA A 28 16.19 24.83 -16.82
C ALA A 28 15.35 24.48 -18.07
N ARG A 29 15.63 25.11 -19.21
CA ARG A 29 15.01 24.78 -20.50
C ARG A 29 15.40 23.37 -20.95
N PHE A 30 16.66 22.97 -20.77
CA PHE A 30 17.07 21.59 -21.07
C PHE A 30 16.21 20.58 -20.30
N ILE A 31 16.02 20.75 -18.98
CA ILE A 31 15.15 19.87 -18.17
C ILE A 31 13.72 19.87 -18.74
N ALA A 32 13.17 21.06 -19.01
CA ALA A 32 11.81 21.21 -19.47
C ALA A 32 11.51 20.52 -20.81
N PHE A 33 12.47 20.47 -21.73
CA PHE A 33 12.34 19.78 -23.01
C PHE A 33 12.67 18.29 -22.91
N GLU A 34 13.75 17.95 -22.20
CA GLU A 34 14.26 16.58 -22.08
C GLU A 34 13.25 15.65 -21.38
N GLN A 35 12.56 16.16 -20.35
CA GLN A 35 11.60 15.37 -19.58
C GLN A 35 10.22 15.23 -20.23
N THR A 36 9.96 15.94 -21.33
CA THR A 36 8.62 15.97 -21.94
C THR A 36 8.60 15.56 -23.41
N VAL A 37 9.37 16.23 -24.27
CA VAL A 37 9.35 16.02 -25.72
C VAL A 37 10.59 15.29 -26.23
N GLU A 38 11.63 15.19 -25.39
CA GLU A 38 12.90 14.50 -25.70
C GLU A 38 13.51 14.97 -27.04
N LEU A 39 13.40 16.26 -27.31
CA LEU A 39 13.91 16.88 -28.53
C LEU A 39 14.62 18.20 -28.22
N PRO A 40 15.76 18.48 -28.88
CA PRO A 40 16.39 19.79 -28.80
C PRO A 40 15.39 20.89 -29.14
N GLU A 41 15.36 21.94 -28.32
CA GLU A 41 14.41 23.04 -28.44
C GLU A 41 14.25 23.58 -29.88
N ARG A 42 15.37 23.75 -30.59
CA ARG A 42 15.41 24.24 -31.98
C ARG A 42 14.62 23.40 -33.00
N LEU A 43 14.26 22.16 -32.66
CA LEU A 43 13.51 21.25 -33.53
C LEU A 43 12.00 21.25 -33.23
N VAL A 44 11.58 21.76 -32.09
CA VAL A 44 10.17 21.80 -31.68
C VAL A 44 9.54 23.08 -32.20
N THR A 45 8.99 22.99 -33.42
CA THR A 45 8.34 24.14 -34.09
C THR A 45 6.81 24.13 -33.99
N ASP A 46 6.23 23.02 -33.52
CA ASP A 46 4.78 22.90 -33.33
C ASP A 46 4.34 23.69 -32.07
N ALA A 47 3.52 24.72 -32.28
CA ALA A 47 3.02 25.58 -31.22
C ALA A 47 2.13 24.85 -30.19
N THR A 48 1.51 23.73 -30.58
CA THR A 48 0.70 22.89 -29.69
C THR A 48 1.60 22.11 -28.76
N LEU A 49 2.67 21.48 -29.27
CA LEU A 49 3.66 20.78 -28.44
C LEU A 49 4.31 21.72 -27.43
N LEU A 50 4.71 22.93 -27.86
CA LEU A 50 5.29 23.95 -27.00
C LEU A 50 4.34 24.40 -25.88
N ARG A 51 3.02 24.38 -26.11
CA ARG A 51 2.01 24.84 -25.15
C ARG A 51 1.53 23.75 -24.22
N GLU A 52 1.37 22.53 -24.72
CA GLU A 52 0.63 21.46 -24.03
C GLU A 52 1.52 20.34 -23.49
N ILE A 53 2.71 20.16 -24.07
CA ILE A 53 3.63 19.06 -23.73
C ILE A 53 4.90 19.59 -23.07
N VAL A 54 5.55 20.60 -23.65
CA VAL A 54 6.82 21.12 -23.13
C VAL A 54 6.65 21.72 -21.73
N GLY A 55 7.56 21.38 -20.82
CA GLY A 55 7.57 21.97 -19.48
C GLY A 55 7.76 23.49 -19.53
N GLU A 56 7.13 24.22 -18.61
CA GLU A 56 7.24 25.67 -18.54
C GLU A 56 8.12 26.08 -17.35
N VAL A 57 9.24 26.76 -17.62
CA VAL A 57 10.06 27.37 -16.57
C VAL A 57 9.28 28.55 -15.96
N ARG A 58 8.78 28.38 -14.74
CA ARG A 58 7.95 29.36 -14.01
C ARG A 58 8.76 30.36 -13.22
N ASP A 59 9.87 29.91 -12.64
CA ASP A 59 10.74 30.71 -11.80
C ASP A 59 12.18 30.24 -11.96
N LEU A 60 13.11 31.20 -11.92
CA LEU A 60 14.53 30.94 -11.97
C LEU A 60 15.25 31.99 -11.12
N ARG A 61 15.97 31.55 -10.09
CA ARG A 61 16.67 32.43 -9.16
C ARG A 61 18.02 31.89 -8.74
N ALA A 62 18.93 32.77 -8.35
CA ALA A 62 20.23 32.38 -7.80
C ALA A 62 20.08 31.67 -6.42
N ASP A 63 20.99 30.76 -6.12
CA ASP A 63 21.04 29.98 -4.88
C ASP A 63 22.47 29.91 -4.30
N GLY A 64 23.11 31.08 -4.20
CA GLY A 64 24.51 31.19 -3.82
C GLY A 64 25.48 30.92 -4.98
N PRO A 65 26.80 30.94 -4.71
CA PRO A 65 27.81 30.77 -5.76
C PRO A 65 27.70 29.42 -6.48
N GLY A 66 27.66 29.47 -7.81
CA GLY A 66 27.61 28.27 -8.68
C GLY A 66 26.30 27.49 -8.62
N HIS A 67 25.22 28.08 -8.10
CA HIS A 67 23.92 27.40 -7.98
C HIS A 67 22.73 28.30 -8.34
N ALA A 68 21.68 27.67 -8.85
CA ALA A 68 20.38 28.28 -9.10
C ALA A 68 19.24 27.34 -8.67
N ILE A 69 18.05 27.90 -8.45
CA ILE A 69 16.80 27.17 -8.26
C ILE A 69 15.90 27.46 -9.45
N ALA A 70 15.41 26.40 -10.10
CA ALA A 70 14.46 26.45 -11.18
C ALA A 70 13.15 25.77 -10.77
N ARG A 71 12.01 26.44 -10.95
CA ARG A 71 10.67 25.83 -10.81
C ARG A 71 10.10 25.60 -12.19
N ILE A 72 9.80 24.34 -12.51
CA ILE A 72 9.33 23.92 -13.82
C ILE A 72 7.94 23.31 -13.66
N ALA A 73 6.98 23.83 -14.42
CA ALA A 73 5.63 23.32 -14.47
C ALA A 73 5.52 22.26 -15.57
N PHE A 74 5.04 21.06 -15.21
CA PHE A 74 4.72 19.99 -16.14
C PHE A 74 3.21 19.76 -16.19
N ASN A 75 2.68 19.49 -17.38
CA ASN A 75 1.29 19.07 -17.53
C ASN A 75 1.09 17.74 -16.78
N ALA A 76 0.18 17.73 -15.80
CA ALA A 76 -0.05 16.56 -14.93
C ALA A 76 -0.55 15.33 -15.70
N GLU A 77 -1.23 15.53 -16.84
CA GLU A 77 -1.70 14.44 -17.70
C GLU A 77 -0.55 13.62 -18.30
N LEU A 78 0.66 14.18 -18.41
CA LEU A 78 1.84 13.45 -18.89
C LEU A 78 2.23 12.30 -17.94
N ALA A 79 1.94 12.42 -16.65
CA ALA A 79 2.12 11.33 -15.70
C ALA A 79 1.04 10.24 -15.83
N SER A 80 -0.06 10.49 -16.57
CA SER A 80 -1.15 9.53 -16.81
C SER A 80 -1.73 8.90 -15.53
N GLY A 81 -1.66 9.60 -14.39
CA GLY A 81 -2.07 9.07 -13.09
C GLY A 81 -1.25 7.86 -12.59
N GLN A 82 -0.06 7.62 -13.13
CA GLN A 82 0.80 6.47 -12.81
C GLN A 82 2.07 6.92 -12.09
N LEU A 83 2.42 6.23 -11.01
CA LEU A 83 3.60 6.57 -10.21
C LEU A 83 4.90 6.45 -11.02
N SER A 84 5.04 5.40 -11.82
CA SER A 84 6.22 5.17 -12.66
C SER A 84 6.43 6.30 -13.68
N GLN A 85 5.36 6.76 -14.32
CA GLN A 85 5.41 7.87 -15.27
C GLN A 85 5.65 9.21 -14.58
N LEU A 86 5.09 9.42 -13.38
CA LEU A 86 5.42 10.58 -12.56
C LEU A 86 6.91 10.63 -12.22
N LEU A 87 7.51 9.50 -11.80
CA LEU A 87 8.95 9.43 -11.51
C LEU A 87 9.78 9.71 -12.76
N ASN A 88 9.39 9.17 -13.92
CA ASN A 88 10.05 9.44 -15.19
C ASN A 88 9.97 10.93 -15.57
N LEU A 89 8.81 11.55 -15.45
CA LEU A 89 8.60 12.97 -15.73
C LEU A 89 9.41 13.87 -14.79
N LEU A 90 9.46 13.54 -13.50
CA LEU A 90 10.18 14.35 -12.51
C LEU A 90 11.70 14.20 -12.64
N TYR A 91 12.21 12.98 -12.88
CA TYR A 91 13.65 12.71 -12.79
C TYR A 91 14.16 11.53 -13.64
N GLY A 92 13.55 11.24 -14.79
CA GLY A 92 14.00 10.27 -15.81
C GLY A 92 15.32 10.62 -16.50
N ASN A 93 15.30 11.10 -17.74
CA ASN A 93 16.52 11.34 -18.53
C ASN A 93 17.50 12.31 -17.85
N VAL A 94 16.97 13.32 -17.16
CA VAL A 94 17.80 14.31 -16.46
C VAL A 94 18.62 13.73 -15.29
N SER A 95 18.28 12.53 -14.81
CA SER A 95 19.13 11.82 -13.83
C SER A 95 20.49 11.43 -14.41
N MET A 96 20.63 11.36 -15.73
CA MET A 96 21.91 11.09 -16.40
C MET A 96 22.75 12.36 -16.60
N ALA A 97 22.18 13.54 -16.36
CA ALA A 97 22.88 14.82 -16.42
C ALA A 97 23.40 15.25 -15.04
N SER A 98 24.68 15.58 -14.97
CA SER A 98 25.32 16.04 -13.73
C SER A 98 24.76 17.38 -13.25
N GLY A 99 24.76 17.60 -11.94
CA GLY A 99 24.49 18.93 -11.36
C GLY A 99 23.02 19.33 -11.29
N ILE A 100 22.09 18.40 -11.48
CA ILE A 100 20.64 18.64 -11.34
C ILE A 100 20.14 17.89 -10.13
N ARG A 101 19.50 18.55 -9.18
CA ARG A 101 18.89 17.90 -8.00
C ARG A 101 17.41 18.29 -7.87
N LEU A 102 16.50 17.32 -7.80
CA LEU A 102 15.10 17.57 -7.47
C LEU A 102 14.99 17.83 -5.96
N VAL A 103 14.52 19.02 -5.57
CA VAL A 103 14.48 19.45 -4.17
C VAL A 103 13.09 19.71 -3.62
N ASP A 104 12.08 19.87 -4.47
CA ASP A 104 10.68 19.94 -4.03
C ASP A 104 9.73 19.54 -5.17
N VAL A 105 8.51 19.14 -4.83
CA VAL A 105 7.45 18.84 -5.79
C VAL A 105 6.08 19.22 -5.23
N ASP A 106 5.37 20.08 -5.96
CA ASP A 106 3.95 20.39 -5.73
C ASP A 106 3.11 19.53 -6.68
N LEU A 107 2.29 18.63 -6.11
CA LEU A 107 1.40 17.74 -6.86
C LEU A 107 -0.03 18.28 -6.81
N PRO A 108 -0.73 18.40 -7.94
CA PRO A 108 -2.11 18.88 -7.97
C PRO A 108 -3.09 17.82 -7.44
N ASP A 109 -4.18 18.26 -6.81
CA ASP A 109 -5.20 17.36 -6.25
C ASP A 109 -5.78 16.39 -7.29
N THR A 110 -5.90 16.82 -8.55
CA THR A 110 -6.37 15.96 -9.67
C THR A 110 -5.47 14.74 -9.90
N LEU A 111 -4.16 14.88 -9.67
CA LEU A 111 -3.20 13.78 -9.73
C LEU A 111 -3.21 12.99 -8.42
N LEU A 112 -3.22 13.67 -7.27
CA LEU A 112 -3.23 13.02 -5.96
C LEU A 112 -4.43 12.08 -5.79
N GLN A 113 -5.61 12.43 -6.32
CA GLN A 113 -6.82 11.60 -6.35
C GLN A 113 -6.67 10.24 -7.05
N ARG A 114 -5.60 10.05 -7.84
CA ARG A 114 -5.29 8.76 -8.49
C ARG A 114 -4.52 7.80 -7.58
N PHE A 115 -4.03 8.27 -6.44
CA PHE A 115 -3.26 7.47 -5.50
C PHE A 115 -4.02 7.30 -4.19
N ASN A 116 -3.97 6.09 -3.63
CA ASN A 116 -4.54 5.82 -2.31
C ASN A 116 -3.65 6.36 -1.18
N GLY A 117 -2.33 6.44 -1.41
CA GLY A 117 -1.36 6.76 -0.36
C GLY A 117 -1.38 5.70 0.74
N PRO A 118 -0.96 6.04 1.98
CA PRO A 118 -0.94 5.09 3.08
C PRO A 118 -2.33 4.52 3.35
N ARG A 119 -2.47 3.19 3.41
CA ARG A 119 -3.75 2.53 3.69
C ARG A 119 -4.20 2.66 5.14
N HIS A 120 -3.25 2.78 6.06
CA HIS A 120 -3.49 2.93 7.49
C HIS A 120 -3.04 4.30 7.98
N GLY A 121 -1.86 4.74 7.53
CA GLY A 121 -1.23 5.97 8.01
C GLY A 121 -1.06 6.00 9.53
N ILE A 122 -1.07 7.20 10.11
CA ILE A 122 -0.94 7.37 11.56
C ILE A 122 -2.10 6.70 12.30
N ASP A 123 -3.32 7.08 11.97
CA ASP A 123 -4.51 6.69 12.72
C ASP A 123 -4.77 5.18 12.67
N GLY A 124 -4.61 4.55 11.50
CA GLY A 124 -4.83 3.11 11.35
C GLY A 124 -3.81 2.28 12.15
N VAL A 125 -2.53 2.68 12.18
CA VAL A 125 -1.53 1.97 13.00
C VAL A 125 -1.80 2.18 14.50
N ARG A 126 -2.27 3.37 14.92
CA ARG A 126 -2.72 3.58 16.31
C ARG A 126 -3.92 2.70 16.65
N ALA A 127 -4.88 2.56 15.76
CA ALA A 127 -6.05 1.71 15.94
C ALA A 127 -5.67 0.23 16.06
N LEU A 128 -4.75 -0.25 15.21
CA LEU A 128 -4.22 -1.62 15.28
C LEU A 128 -3.49 -1.91 16.60
N LEU A 129 -2.84 -0.91 17.20
CA LEU A 129 -2.10 -1.06 18.46
C LEU A 129 -2.94 -0.77 19.70
N GLY A 130 -4.01 0.03 19.57
CA GLY A 130 -4.73 0.60 20.69
C GLY A 130 -3.92 1.63 21.48
N VAL A 131 -2.90 2.26 20.87
CA VAL A 131 -1.93 3.15 21.54
C VAL A 131 -2.00 4.57 20.99
N TYR A 132 -2.35 5.52 21.86
CA TYR A 132 -2.51 6.94 21.53
C TYR A 132 -1.68 7.84 22.44
N ASP A 133 -1.48 9.08 21.97
CA ASP A 133 -0.93 10.22 22.72
C ASP A 133 0.56 10.13 23.10
N ARG A 134 1.26 9.08 22.63
CA ARG A 134 2.73 8.93 22.67
C ARG A 134 3.32 8.42 21.34
N PRO A 135 4.63 8.62 21.10
CA PRO A 135 5.33 7.93 20.01
C PRO A 135 5.39 6.42 20.25
N LEU A 136 5.55 5.69 19.16
CA LEU A 136 5.68 4.25 19.15
C LEU A 136 7.14 3.84 19.28
N LEU A 137 7.39 2.79 20.05
CA LEU A 137 8.71 2.16 20.20
C LEU A 137 8.82 0.97 19.25
N ALA A 138 9.79 1.02 18.35
CA ALA A 138 10.09 -0.07 17.43
C ALA A 138 11.51 -0.60 17.59
N THR A 139 11.72 -1.87 17.23
CA THR A 139 13.07 -2.46 17.11
C THR A 139 13.20 -3.33 15.86
N ALA A 140 14.44 -3.58 15.45
CA ALA A 140 14.77 -4.51 14.38
C ALA A 140 15.55 -5.71 14.93
N VAL A 141 15.15 -6.92 14.57
CA VAL A 141 15.80 -8.16 15.05
C VAL A 141 17.13 -8.38 14.34
N LYS A 142 18.20 -8.54 15.11
CA LYS A 142 19.61 -8.61 14.65
C LYS A 142 20.45 -9.48 15.60
N PRO A 143 21.61 -9.99 15.18
CA PRO A 143 22.21 -9.90 13.84
C PRO A 143 21.65 -10.95 12.86
N ARG A 144 22.01 -10.82 11.58
CA ARG A 144 21.79 -11.88 10.58
C ARG A 144 22.58 -13.14 10.98
N GLY A 145 21.98 -14.31 10.77
CA GLY A 145 22.62 -15.62 11.02
C GLY A 145 22.21 -16.28 12.34
N LEU A 146 21.30 -15.67 13.11
CA LEU A 146 20.63 -16.33 14.21
C LEU A 146 19.66 -17.41 13.70
N SER A 147 19.40 -18.43 14.52
CA SER A 147 18.39 -19.45 14.22
C SER A 147 16.98 -18.87 14.30
N ASP A 148 16.02 -19.51 13.62
CA ASP A 148 14.61 -19.11 13.65
C ASP A 148 14.06 -19.07 15.09
N GLU A 149 14.47 -20.02 15.94
CA GLU A 149 14.07 -20.06 17.36
C GLU A 149 14.66 -18.90 18.16
N THR A 150 15.90 -18.50 17.86
CA THR A 150 16.54 -17.38 18.54
C THR A 150 15.90 -16.06 18.13
N LEU A 151 15.57 -15.91 16.84
CA LEU A 151 14.83 -14.75 16.33
C LEU A 151 13.44 -14.67 16.96
N ALA A 152 12.70 -15.79 16.97
CA ALA A 152 11.39 -15.91 17.61
C ALA A 152 11.46 -15.54 19.11
N HIS A 153 12.50 -16.01 19.81
CA HIS A 153 12.72 -15.64 21.20
C HIS A 153 12.91 -14.14 21.36
N LEU A 154 13.77 -13.49 20.56
CA LEU A 154 14.02 -12.05 20.62
C LEU A 154 12.76 -11.22 20.35
N VAL A 155 11.99 -11.53 19.31
CA VAL A 155 10.73 -10.79 19.03
C VAL A 155 9.73 -10.95 20.16
N GLY A 156 9.60 -12.16 20.71
CA GLY A 156 8.74 -12.43 21.86
C GLY A 156 9.18 -11.68 23.11
N ARG A 157 10.49 -11.59 23.40
CA ARG A 157 11.02 -10.79 24.51
C ARG A 157 10.73 -9.31 24.33
N PHE A 158 10.90 -8.76 23.12
CA PHE A 158 10.56 -7.38 22.84
C PHE A 158 9.07 -7.08 23.08
N ALA A 159 8.18 -7.94 22.56
CA ALA A 159 6.73 -7.82 22.77
C ALA A 159 6.36 -7.94 24.27
N LEU A 160 6.94 -8.90 25.00
CA LEU A 160 6.75 -9.05 26.46
C LEU A 160 7.22 -7.82 27.25
N GLY A 161 8.20 -7.09 26.73
CA GLY A 161 8.67 -5.84 27.32
C GLY A 161 7.75 -4.64 27.05
N GLY A 162 6.69 -4.83 26.25
CA GLY A 162 5.72 -3.81 25.88
C GLY A 162 6.11 -2.99 24.66
N GLY A 163 6.96 -3.50 23.78
CA GLY A 163 7.29 -2.83 22.51
C GLY A 163 6.11 -2.79 21.55
N ASP A 164 6.03 -1.76 20.70
CA ASP A 164 4.85 -1.54 19.83
C ASP A 164 5.01 -2.24 18.48
N ILE A 165 6.17 -2.11 17.84
CA ILE A 165 6.44 -2.70 16.51
C ILE A 165 7.80 -3.41 16.50
N VAL A 166 7.83 -4.68 16.11
CA VAL A 166 9.07 -5.41 15.85
C VAL A 166 9.14 -5.77 14.38
N LYS A 167 10.28 -5.51 13.75
CA LYS A 167 10.51 -5.79 12.33
C LYS A 167 11.72 -6.70 12.13
N ASP A 168 11.70 -7.48 11.06
CA ASP A 168 12.90 -8.14 10.54
C ASP A 168 13.99 -7.09 10.22
N ASP A 169 15.27 -7.44 10.27
CA ASP A 169 16.30 -6.61 9.61
C ASP A 169 16.15 -6.72 8.09
N GLN A 170 16.46 -5.66 7.34
CA GLN A 170 16.41 -5.71 5.87
C GLN A 170 17.41 -6.72 5.26
N ASN A 171 18.43 -7.15 6.01
CA ASN A 171 19.35 -8.21 5.57
C ASN A 171 18.95 -9.60 6.08
N LEU A 172 17.85 -9.71 6.83
CA LEU A 172 17.31 -10.98 7.27
C LEU A 172 16.48 -11.57 6.13
N VAL A 173 17.13 -12.39 5.30
CA VAL A 173 16.56 -12.98 4.10
C VAL A 173 16.60 -14.49 4.23
N ALA A 174 15.48 -15.15 3.92
CA ALA A 174 15.40 -16.60 3.88
C ALA A 174 16.00 -17.13 2.58
N PRO A 175 16.51 -18.37 2.55
CA PRO A 175 17.03 -18.96 1.31
C PRO A 175 15.92 -19.21 0.27
N ASP A 176 14.70 -19.47 0.72
CA ASP A 176 13.52 -19.80 -0.09
C ASP A 176 12.22 -19.48 0.68
N PHE A 177 11.08 -19.65 0.01
CA PHE A 177 9.76 -19.39 0.59
C PHE A 177 9.47 -20.27 1.81
N GLU A 178 9.92 -21.52 1.84
CA GLU A 178 9.72 -22.40 3.00
C GLU A 178 10.53 -21.94 4.22
N GLY A 179 11.75 -21.43 4.01
CA GLY A 179 12.54 -20.77 5.05
C GLY A 179 11.90 -19.49 5.54
N PHE A 180 11.26 -18.73 4.65
CA PHE A 180 10.48 -17.57 5.05
C PHE A 180 9.31 -17.99 5.94
N LYS A 181 8.51 -18.99 5.52
CA LYS A 181 7.37 -19.49 6.28
C LYS A 181 7.75 -19.93 7.69
N ARG A 182 8.80 -20.77 7.83
CA ARG A 182 9.27 -21.26 9.13
C ARG A 182 9.64 -20.12 10.08
N ARG A 183 10.45 -19.17 9.60
CA ARG A 183 10.88 -18.03 10.42
C ARG A 183 9.72 -17.15 10.85
N VAL A 184 8.87 -16.78 9.89
CA VAL A 184 7.77 -15.84 10.11
C VAL A 184 6.70 -16.46 11.02
N ASP A 185 6.35 -17.73 10.83
CA ASP A 185 5.44 -18.47 11.72
C ASP A 185 5.98 -18.56 13.16
N ALA A 186 7.27 -18.89 13.33
CA ALA A 186 7.89 -18.95 14.65
C ALA A 186 7.87 -17.59 15.37
N CYS A 187 8.19 -16.51 14.64
CA CYS A 187 8.17 -15.15 15.18
C CYS A 187 6.74 -14.67 15.50
N ALA A 188 5.77 -14.94 14.61
CA ALA A 188 4.36 -14.61 14.81
C ALA A 188 3.80 -15.30 16.06
N LYS A 189 4.07 -16.60 16.24
CA LYS A 189 3.67 -17.35 17.44
C LYS A 189 4.24 -16.74 18.72
N ALA A 190 5.51 -16.35 18.70
CA ALA A 190 6.16 -15.74 19.87
C ALA A 190 5.56 -14.37 20.23
N VAL A 191 5.28 -13.53 19.23
CA VAL A 191 4.63 -12.22 19.45
C VAL A 191 3.18 -12.40 19.92
N ASN A 192 2.40 -13.29 19.31
CA ASN A 192 1.02 -13.56 19.71
C ASN A 192 0.93 -14.11 21.15
N ALA A 193 1.85 -14.99 21.55
CA ALA A 193 1.93 -15.47 22.93
C ALA A 193 2.25 -14.33 23.92
N ALA A 194 3.16 -13.43 23.55
CA ALA A 194 3.48 -12.25 24.36
C ALA A 194 2.30 -11.28 24.46
N ASN A 195 1.58 -11.04 23.38
CA ASN A 195 0.39 -10.19 23.35
C ASN A 195 -0.70 -10.76 24.26
N ALA A 196 -0.99 -12.07 24.15
CA ALA A 196 -1.94 -12.76 25.00
C ALA A 196 -1.56 -12.70 26.50
N GLN A 197 -0.27 -12.80 26.81
CA GLN A 197 0.21 -12.72 28.20
C GLN A 197 0.12 -11.30 28.79
N THR A 198 0.37 -10.28 27.97
CA THR A 198 0.45 -8.89 28.44
C THR A 198 -0.88 -8.13 28.33
N GLY A 199 -1.81 -8.61 27.51
CA GLY A 199 -3.02 -7.87 27.13
C GLY A 199 -2.71 -6.61 26.33
N ARG A 200 -1.52 -6.54 25.70
CA ARG A 200 -1.08 -5.43 24.84
C ARG A 200 -0.82 -5.97 23.44
N GLN A 201 -0.93 -5.10 22.44
CA GLN A 201 -0.63 -5.45 21.07
C GLN A 201 0.78 -5.01 20.68
N CYS A 202 1.58 -5.96 20.21
CA CYS A 202 2.82 -5.72 19.47
C CYS A 202 2.63 -6.23 18.03
N LEU A 203 2.97 -5.41 17.04
CA LEU A 203 2.91 -5.79 15.63
C LEU A 203 4.26 -6.35 15.16
N TYR A 204 4.23 -7.43 14.38
CA TYR A 204 5.41 -8.02 13.75
C TYR A 204 5.42 -7.80 12.24
N PHE A 205 6.47 -7.16 11.72
CA PHE A 205 6.66 -6.85 10.32
C PHE A 205 7.81 -7.68 9.71
N PRO A 206 7.50 -8.85 9.12
CA PRO A 206 8.49 -9.63 8.38
C PRO A 206 8.94 -8.89 7.11
N HIS A 207 10.18 -9.17 6.67
CA HIS A 207 10.73 -8.54 5.47
C HIS A 207 10.34 -9.31 4.21
N LEU A 208 9.62 -8.66 3.29
CA LEU A 208 9.34 -9.20 1.97
C LEU A 208 10.55 -9.01 1.05
N ALA A 209 11.41 -10.02 1.01
CA ALA A 209 12.61 -10.06 0.19
C ALA A 209 12.61 -11.33 -0.67
N ALA A 210 12.04 -11.20 -1.87
CA ALA A 210 11.93 -12.25 -2.87
C ALA A 210 12.00 -11.64 -4.28
N PRO A 211 12.21 -12.45 -5.34
CA PRO A 211 11.92 -12.04 -6.71
C PRO A 211 10.51 -11.49 -6.84
N ASP A 212 10.30 -10.60 -7.82
CA ASP A 212 9.05 -9.84 -7.94
C ASP A 212 7.82 -10.76 -8.06
N GLU A 213 7.94 -11.80 -8.88
CA GLU A 213 6.92 -12.82 -9.15
C GLU A 213 6.48 -13.62 -7.92
N GLU A 214 7.30 -13.65 -6.85
CA GLU A 214 7.00 -14.39 -5.62
C GLU A 214 6.41 -13.49 -4.52
N LEU A 215 6.53 -12.16 -4.62
CA LEU A 215 6.16 -11.26 -3.51
C LEU A 215 4.67 -11.35 -3.12
N ASP A 216 3.78 -11.67 -4.06
CA ASP A 216 2.36 -11.89 -3.81
C ASP A 216 2.12 -13.11 -2.88
N ASP A 217 2.89 -14.20 -3.04
CA ASP A 217 2.81 -15.40 -2.20
C ASP A 217 3.30 -15.12 -0.77
N TYR A 218 4.37 -14.33 -0.65
CA TYR A 218 4.92 -13.95 0.65
C TYR A 218 3.95 -13.02 1.40
N ALA A 219 3.35 -12.05 0.71
CA ALA A 219 2.33 -11.19 1.28
C ALA A 219 1.08 -11.98 1.71
N GLY A 220 0.63 -12.92 0.88
CA GLY A 220 -0.48 -13.82 1.22
C GLY A 220 -0.22 -14.62 2.49
N PHE A 221 0.96 -15.23 2.62
CA PHE A 221 1.32 -15.98 3.82
C PHE A 221 1.37 -15.12 5.10
N VAL A 222 1.83 -13.86 4.99
CA VAL A 222 1.81 -12.91 6.12
C VAL A 222 0.37 -12.67 6.61
N LEU A 223 -0.57 -12.50 5.68
CA LEU A 223 -2.00 -12.33 6.00
C LEU A 223 -2.63 -13.60 6.57
N GLU A 224 -2.28 -14.79 6.06
CA GLU A 224 -2.75 -16.08 6.58
C GLU A 224 -2.41 -16.26 8.07
N LEU A 225 -1.28 -15.71 8.52
CA LEU A 225 -0.86 -15.71 9.92
C LEU A 225 -1.56 -14.63 10.78
N GLY A 226 -2.42 -13.80 10.18
CA GLY A 226 -3.09 -12.69 10.86
C GLY A 226 -2.15 -11.52 11.18
N LEU A 227 -1.02 -11.39 10.47
CA LEU A 227 -0.12 -10.25 10.60
C LEU A 227 -0.64 -9.08 9.76
N HIS A 228 -0.42 -7.86 10.24
CA HIS A 228 -1.02 -6.65 9.67
C HIS A 228 -0.05 -5.79 8.86
N GLY A 229 1.25 -6.13 8.85
CA GLY A 229 2.23 -5.29 8.20
C GLY A 229 3.51 -6.00 7.82
N VAL A 230 4.29 -5.33 6.99
CA VAL A 230 5.51 -5.85 6.38
C VAL A 230 6.58 -4.78 6.31
N LEU A 231 7.83 -5.23 6.37
CA LEU A 231 8.97 -4.43 5.94
C LEU A 231 9.18 -4.63 4.44
N VAL A 232 9.37 -3.54 3.72
CA VAL A 232 9.75 -3.55 2.30
C VAL A 232 10.92 -2.59 2.06
N CYS A 233 11.70 -2.82 1.01
CA CYS A 233 12.78 -1.93 0.57
C CYS A 233 12.42 -1.31 -0.79
N PRO A 234 11.73 -0.15 -0.85
CA PRO A 234 11.12 0.34 -2.10
C PRO A 234 12.13 0.65 -3.20
N MET A 235 13.34 1.07 -2.84
CA MET A 235 14.39 1.31 -3.84
C MET A 235 15.02 0.03 -4.40
N VAL A 236 14.74 -1.13 -3.78
CA VAL A 236 15.23 -2.44 -4.21
C VAL A 236 14.16 -3.17 -5.02
N ILE A 237 12.91 -3.18 -4.54
CA ILE A 237 11.79 -3.86 -5.21
C ILE A 237 11.00 -2.97 -6.19
N GLY A 238 11.23 -1.66 -6.16
CA GLY A 238 10.48 -0.65 -6.90
C GLY A 238 9.35 0.00 -6.09
N LEU A 239 9.20 1.32 -6.21
CA LEU A 239 8.15 2.07 -5.50
C LEU A 239 6.74 1.63 -5.94
N ASP A 240 6.52 1.41 -7.24
CA ASP A 240 5.21 1.00 -7.74
C ASP A 240 4.83 -0.42 -7.28
N ARG A 241 5.83 -1.28 -7.05
CA ARG A 241 5.60 -2.60 -6.45
C ARG A 241 5.16 -2.50 -5.00
N MET A 242 5.76 -1.60 -4.21
CA MET A 242 5.27 -1.30 -2.86
C MET A 242 3.83 -0.78 -2.91
N ARG A 243 3.52 0.16 -3.81
CA ARG A 243 2.15 0.69 -3.99
C ARG A 243 1.16 -0.43 -4.27
N TYR A 244 1.48 -1.31 -5.22
CA TYR A 244 0.66 -2.48 -5.52
C TYR A 244 0.46 -3.38 -4.29
N LEU A 245 1.52 -3.72 -3.55
CA LEU A 245 1.42 -4.57 -2.37
C LEU A 245 0.53 -3.95 -1.29
N ASN A 246 0.69 -2.65 -1.05
CA ASN A 246 -0.11 -1.89 -0.09
C ASN A 246 -1.60 -1.87 -0.48
N GLU A 247 -1.91 -1.55 -1.75
CA GLU A 247 -3.27 -1.47 -2.25
C GLU A 247 -3.96 -2.83 -2.31
N ARG A 248 -3.28 -3.86 -2.81
CA ARG A 248 -3.86 -5.19 -3.02
C ARG A 248 -4.10 -5.94 -1.72
N TYR A 249 -3.17 -5.86 -0.79
CA TYR A 249 -3.18 -6.70 0.41
C TYR A 249 -3.61 -5.95 1.66
N GLY A 250 -3.75 -4.62 1.60
CA GLY A 250 -4.12 -3.82 2.77
C GLY A 250 -3.16 -4.04 3.94
N LEU A 251 -1.85 -4.19 3.66
CA LEU A 251 -0.81 -4.34 4.67
C LEU A 251 -0.28 -2.97 5.08
N VAL A 252 0.05 -2.79 6.37
CA VAL A 252 0.88 -1.69 6.84
C VAL A 252 2.27 -1.83 6.22
N CYS A 253 2.66 -0.91 5.34
CA CYS A 253 3.95 -0.93 4.67
C CYS A 253 4.97 -0.07 5.41
N MET A 254 5.92 -0.72 6.07
CA MET A 254 7.10 -0.06 6.64
C MET A 254 8.21 -0.01 5.58
N ALA A 255 8.46 1.17 5.03
CA ALA A 255 9.43 1.42 3.97
C ALA A 255 10.84 1.64 4.53
N HIS A 256 11.77 0.75 4.19
CA HIS A 256 13.17 0.85 4.56
C HIS A 256 13.97 1.71 3.55
N PRO A 257 14.92 2.56 3.99
CA PRO A 257 15.66 3.47 3.11
C PRO A 257 16.85 2.80 2.41
N ALA A 258 16.88 1.47 2.31
CA ALA A 258 18.00 0.78 1.67
C ALA A 258 18.13 1.27 0.22
N MET A 259 19.37 1.45 -0.28
CA MET A 259 19.68 1.97 -1.62
C MET A 259 19.27 3.44 -1.91
N SER A 260 18.48 4.09 -1.06
CA SER A 260 18.09 5.52 -1.23
C SER A 260 19.27 6.50 -1.23
N GLY A 261 20.40 6.12 -0.61
CA GLY A 261 21.60 6.95 -0.55
C GLY A 261 22.18 7.28 -1.93
N VAL A 262 21.94 6.44 -2.94
CA VAL A 262 22.35 6.69 -4.33
C VAL A 262 21.73 7.97 -4.87
N TYR A 263 20.50 8.27 -4.47
CA TYR A 263 19.75 9.45 -4.93
C TYR A 263 19.92 10.65 -4.00
N THR A 264 20.14 10.42 -2.71
CA THR A 264 19.92 11.48 -1.69
C THR A 264 21.18 12.14 -1.16
N GLN A 265 22.33 11.46 -1.24
CA GLN A 265 23.55 11.89 -0.56
C GLN A 265 24.29 13.02 -1.26
N SER A 266 24.20 13.10 -2.59
CA SER A 266 24.81 14.23 -3.31
C SER A 266 24.01 15.51 -3.05
N ARG A 267 24.73 16.60 -2.78
CA ARG A 267 24.13 17.92 -2.54
C ARG A 267 23.73 18.63 -3.83
N ASP A 268 24.33 18.21 -4.93
CA ASP A 268 24.26 18.87 -6.24
C ASP A 268 23.59 17.98 -7.31
N HIS A 269 23.29 16.72 -6.99
CA HIS A 269 22.66 15.79 -7.91
C HIS A 269 21.73 14.81 -7.17
N GLY A 270 20.73 14.27 -7.86
CA GLY A 270 19.77 13.30 -7.32
C GLY A 270 18.46 13.92 -6.82
N ILE A 271 17.89 13.34 -5.76
CA ILE A 271 16.58 13.72 -5.21
C ILE A 271 16.75 14.03 -3.71
N ALA A 272 16.14 15.10 -3.21
CA ALA A 272 16.18 15.44 -1.79
C ALA A 272 15.51 14.37 -0.91
N HIS A 273 15.96 14.30 0.35
CA HIS A 273 15.54 13.27 1.31
C HIS A 273 14.03 13.29 1.58
N ASP A 274 13.48 14.48 1.80
CA ASP A 274 12.06 14.74 2.06
C ASP A 274 11.18 14.52 0.83
N VAL A 275 11.68 14.79 -0.38
CA VAL A 275 10.98 14.44 -1.62
C VAL A 275 10.91 12.93 -1.79
N LEU A 276 12.04 12.22 -1.72
CA LEU A 276 12.08 10.78 -1.97
C LEU A 276 11.45 9.96 -0.84
N LEU A 277 11.99 10.07 0.37
CA LEU A 277 11.58 9.26 1.52
C LEU A 277 10.33 9.80 2.22
N GLY A 278 9.96 11.06 1.96
CA GLY A 278 8.73 11.67 2.43
C GLY A 278 7.64 11.59 1.37
N THR A 279 7.58 12.60 0.49
CA THR A 279 6.48 12.78 -0.47
C THR A 279 6.25 11.58 -1.38
N LEU A 280 7.30 11.06 -2.05
CA LEU A 280 7.15 9.97 -3.02
C LEU A 280 6.88 8.61 -2.36
N PHE A 281 7.50 8.32 -1.23
CA PHE A 281 7.20 7.09 -0.47
C PHE A 281 5.78 7.11 0.09
N ARG A 282 5.32 8.25 0.61
CA ARG A 282 3.94 8.43 1.07
C ARG A 282 2.94 8.27 -0.07
N LEU A 283 3.20 8.90 -1.22
CA LEU A 283 2.39 8.75 -2.43
C LEU A 283 2.30 7.28 -2.88
N ALA A 284 3.40 6.54 -2.75
CA ALA A 284 3.50 5.11 -3.05
C ALA A 284 2.89 4.19 -1.97
N GLY A 285 2.30 4.71 -0.90
CA GLY A 285 1.61 3.90 0.10
C GLY A 285 2.40 3.54 1.36
N ALA A 286 3.56 4.15 1.62
CA ALA A 286 4.30 3.90 2.84
C ALA A 286 3.54 4.44 4.07
N ASP A 287 3.08 3.54 4.94
CA ASP A 287 2.48 3.91 6.24
C ASP A 287 3.53 4.39 7.23
N ILE A 288 4.73 3.80 7.18
CA ILE A 288 5.87 4.17 8.01
C ILE A 288 7.09 4.29 7.12
N SER A 289 7.75 5.46 7.11
CA SER A 289 8.99 5.67 6.36
C SER A 289 10.17 5.78 7.30
N VAL A 290 11.12 4.85 7.14
CA VAL A 290 12.33 4.78 7.97
C VAL A 290 13.42 5.64 7.36
N PHE A 291 14.11 6.43 8.18
CA PHE A 291 15.25 7.24 7.74
C PHE A 291 16.32 7.37 8.84
N PRO A 292 17.60 7.57 8.47
CA PRO A 292 18.65 7.83 9.45
C PRO A 292 18.38 9.04 10.34
N ALA A 293 18.56 8.89 11.65
CA ALA A 293 18.48 9.99 12.61
C ALA A 293 19.75 10.88 12.55
N PRO A 294 19.64 12.17 12.92
CA PRO A 294 20.78 13.09 12.90
C PRO A 294 21.86 12.68 13.91
N GLY A 295 23.12 12.94 13.57
CA GLY A 295 24.27 12.60 14.44
C GLY A 295 24.58 11.10 14.54
N GLY A 296 23.92 10.27 13.73
CA GLY A 296 24.19 8.84 13.61
C GLY A 296 25.35 8.51 12.67
N ARG A 297 25.34 7.28 12.14
CA ARG A 297 26.36 6.77 11.21
C ARG A 297 26.31 7.43 9.81
N PHE A 298 25.14 7.89 9.39
CA PHE A 298 24.89 8.45 8.07
C PHE A 298 24.74 9.97 8.17
N PRO A 299 25.18 10.74 7.16
CA PRO A 299 25.35 12.19 7.27
C PRO A 299 24.05 12.97 7.00
N TYR A 300 22.99 12.65 7.74
CA TYR A 300 21.72 13.38 7.72
C TYR A 300 21.79 14.56 8.70
N SER A 301 21.43 15.75 8.24
CA SER A 301 21.31 16.92 9.11
C SER A 301 19.98 16.91 9.87
N ALA A 302 19.90 17.66 10.98
CA ALA A 302 18.64 17.82 11.71
C ALA A 302 17.56 18.49 10.86
N GLU A 303 17.94 19.44 9.99
CA GLU A 303 17.03 20.12 9.06
C GLU A 303 16.44 19.13 8.03
N GLU A 304 17.27 18.23 7.48
CA GLU A 304 16.80 17.20 6.54
C GLU A 304 15.82 16.23 7.20
N CYS A 305 16.11 15.80 8.43
CA CYS A 305 15.21 14.94 9.19
C CYS A 305 13.88 15.63 9.53
N ALA A 306 13.92 16.92 9.90
CA ALA A 306 12.72 17.70 10.17
C ALA A 306 11.87 17.93 8.91
N GLY A 307 12.52 18.24 7.78
CA GLY A 307 11.85 18.36 6.47
C GLY A 307 11.17 17.06 6.06
N LEU A 308 11.86 15.92 6.24
CA LEU A 308 11.32 14.60 5.95
C LEU A 308 10.13 14.26 6.84
N ALA A 309 10.23 14.47 8.15
CA ALA A 309 9.12 14.27 9.08
C ALA A 309 7.91 15.15 8.74
N SER A 310 8.14 16.40 8.35
CA SER A 310 7.11 17.31 7.86
C SER A 310 6.47 16.80 6.56
N ALA A 311 7.25 16.34 5.57
CA ALA A 311 6.73 15.81 4.32
C ALA A 311 5.81 14.59 4.50
N LEU A 312 6.10 13.74 5.50
CA LEU A 312 5.28 12.58 5.84
C LEU A 312 3.95 12.96 6.53
N THR A 313 3.90 14.07 7.25
CA THR A 313 2.78 14.41 8.14
C THR A 313 1.94 15.59 7.68
N ARG A 314 2.51 16.53 6.91
CA ARG A 314 1.79 17.71 6.40
C ARG A 314 0.61 17.32 5.50
N PRO A 315 -0.43 18.14 5.37
CA PRO A 315 -1.51 17.88 4.40
C PRO A 315 -0.96 17.69 2.98
N LEU A 316 -1.44 16.66 2.28
CA LEU A 316 -1.08 16.35 0.89
C LEU A 316 -2.31 15.77 0.18
N GLY A 317 -3.16 16.67 -0.34
CA GLY A 317 -4.46 16.30 -0.90
C GLY A 317 -5.28 15.49 0.10
N GLN A 318 -5.84 14.37 -0.37
CA GLN A 318 -6.62 13.43 0.44
C GLN A 318 -5.79 12.34 1.12
N LEU A 319 -4.47 12.30 0.93
CA LEU A 319 -3.63 11.20 1.42
C LEU A 319 -3.47 11.25 2.93
N ALA A 320 -3.65 10.10 3.59
CA ALA A 320 -3.40 9.96 5.02
C ALA A 320 -1.93 10.32 5.35
N PRO A 321 -1.65 10.88 6.55
CA PRO A 321 -0.29 11.11 7.00
C PRO A 321 0.42 9.80 7.30
N ALA A 322 1.72 9.74 7.02
CA ALA A 322 2.58 8.60 7.28
C ALA A 322 3.46 8.85 8.50
N TRP A 323 3.93 7.77 9.15
CA TRP A 323 4.79 7.86 10.31
C TRP A 323 6.25 8.17 9.91
N PRO A 324 6.85 9.25 10.44
CA PRO A 324 8.30 9.38 10.48
C PRO A 324 8.90 8.34 11.41
N SER A 325 9.85 7.56 10.91
CA SER A 325 10.60 6.58 11.70
C SER A 325 12.11 6.88 11.67
N PRO A 326 12.59 7.80 12.53
CA PRO A 326 14.03 8.01 12.68
C PRO A 326 14.69 6.72 13.20
N ALA A 327 15.87 6.40 12.66
CA ALA A 327 16.57 5.16 12.92
C ALA A 327 18.09 5.34 13.00
N GLY A 328 18.75 4.56 13.86
CA GLY A 328 20.21 4.50 13.96
C GLY A 328 20.84 5.63 14.79
N GLY A 329 21.79 5.29 15.66
CA GLY A 329 22.47 6.26 16.54
C GLY A 329 21.65 6.74 17.75
N MET A 330 20.36 6.38 17.83
CA MET A 330 19.50 6.69 18.96
C MET A 330 19.85 5.85 20.19
N ARG A 331 20.05 6.54 21.32
CA ARG A 331 20.43 5.97 22.62
C ARG A 331 19.35 6.25 23.66
N PHE A 332 19.39 5.55 24.79
CA PHE A 332 18.45 5.80 25.89
C PHE A 332 18.48 7.27 26.36
N GLU A 333 19.67 7.88 26.38
CA GLU A 333 19.87 9.27 26.80
C GLU A 333 19.39 10.29 25.77
N SER A 334 19.22 9.90 24.50
CA SER A 334 18.76 10.82 23.44
C SER A 334 17.24 10.91 23.33
N LEU A 335 16.48 10.09 24.05
CA LEU A 335 15.00 10.16 24.08
C LEU A 335 14.45 11.58 24.30
N PRO A 336 14.95 12.40 25.25
CA PRO A 336 14.44 13.77 25.40
C PRO A 336 14.66 14.68 24.20
N GLN A 337 15.70 14.45 23.39
CA GLN A 337 15.87 15.22 22.15
C GLN A 337 14.90 14.71 21.07
N LEU A 338 14.74 13.40 20.94
CA LEU A 338 13.80 12.80 19.99
C LEU A 338 12.35 13.20 20.29
N GLU A 339 12.02 13.34 21.57
CA GLU A 339 10.74 13.87 22.07
C GLU A 339 10.47 15.28 21.52
N GLN A 340 11.48 16.16 21.55
CA GLN A 340 11.38 17.53 21.04
C GLN A 340 11.34 17.59 19.52
N ASP A 341 12.13 16.74 18.85
CA ASP A 341 12.30 16.79 17.39
C ASP A 341 11.10 16.23 16.64
N TYR A 342 10.47 15.16 17.14
CA TYR A 342 9.43 14.42 16.41
C TYR A 342 8.07 14.33 17.11
N GLY A 343 8.02 14.56 18.43
CA GLY A 343 6.75 14.58 19.18
C GLY A 343 6.03 13.23 19.24
N VAL A 344 4.70 13.29 19.21
CA VAL A 344 3.80 12.15 19.47
C VAL A 344 3.65 11.21 18.27
N ASP A 345 3.73 11.74 17.06
CA ASP A 345 3.50 10.99 15.82
C ASP A 345 4.81 10.54 15.19
N ALA A 346 5.60 9.78 15.95
CA ALA A 346 6.84 9.17 15.47
C ALA A 346 6.97 7.70 15.88
N VAL A 347 7.62 6.90 15.02
CA VAL A 347 8.02 5.52 15.32
C VAL A 347 9.52 5.50 15.61
N LEU A 348 9.90 5.50 16.89
CA LEU A 348 11.29 5.49 17.34
C LEU A 348 11.89 4.10 17.12
N LEU A 349 12.62 3.92 16.01
CA LEU A 349 13.25 2.65 15.66
C LEU A 349 14.63 2.49 16.32
N ILE A 350 14.64 1.88 17.51
CA ILE A 350 15.85 1.73 18.34
C ILE A 350 16.38 0.30 18.22
N GLY A 351 17.48 0.15 17.47
CA GLY A 351 18.15 -1.14 17.26
C GLY A 351 19.15 -1.48 18.38
N GLY A 352 20.45 -1.44 18.06
CA GLY A 352 21.52 -1.95 18.92
C GLY A 352 21.56 -1.35 20.34
N SER A 353 21.17 -0.08 20.52
CA SER A 353 21.16 0.55 21.85
C SER A 353 20.09 -0.03 22.77
N LEU A 354 18.99 -0.55 22.23
CA LEU A 354 17.94 -1.22 23.00
C LEU A 354 18.33 -2.67 23.26
N LEU A 355 18.84 -3.37 22.24
CA LEU A 355 19.34 -4.75 22.35
C LEU A 355 20.48 -4.90 23.38
N GLY A 356 21.31 -3.87 23.54
CA GLY A 356 22.42 -3.85 24.50
C GLY A 356 22.13 -3.18 25.85
N HIS A 357 20.89 -2.72 26.10
CA HIS A 357 20.57 -1.94 27.31
C HIS A 357 20.54 -2.80 28.58
N ALA A 358 20.06 -4.03 28.47
CA ALA A 358 19.96 -4.98 29.56
C ALA A 358 20.28 -6.41 29.05
N PRO A 359 20.69 -7.34 29.93
CA PRO A 359 20.90 -8.74 29.54
C PRO A 359 19.66 -9.41 28.94
N ASP A 360 18.47 -9.01 29.40
CA ASP A 360 17.18 -9.44 28.88
C ASP A 360 16.53 -8.31 28.10
N LEU A 361 16.21 -8.58 26.83
CA LEU A 361 15.57 -7.63 25.93
C LEU A 361 14.23 -7.12 26.48
N ALA A 362 13.45 -7.94 27.19
CA ALA A 362 12.18 -7.48 27.75
C ALA A 362 12.37 -6.41 28.82
N ASP A 363 13.41 -6.53 29.65
CA ASP A 363 13.74 -5.54 30.68
C ASP A 363 14.23 -4.23 30.03
N GLY A 364 15.05 -4.36 28.98
CA GLY A 364 15.46 -3.21 28.16
C GLY A 364 14.27 -2.47 27.57
N THR A 365 13.36 -3.18 26.90
CA THR A 365 12.15 -2.59 26.32
C THR A 365 11.27 -1.92 27.39
N ARG A 366 11.09 -2.54 28.56
CA ARG A 366 10.33 -1.93 29.68
C ARG A 366 10.96 -0.61 30.13
N ALA A 367 12.29 -0.51 30.18
CA ALA A 367 12.98 0.71 30.55
C ALA A 367 12.72 1.85 29.53
N TYR A 368 12.82 1.56 28.23
CA TYR A 368 12.52 2.55 27.18
C TYR A 368 11.04 2.97 27.22
N GLN A 369 10.11 2.02 27.36
CA GLN A 369 8.68 2.34 27.48
C GLN A 369 8.37 3.20 28.71
N ALA A 370 8.98 2.88 29.86
CA ALA A 370 8.82 3.69 31.07
C ALA A 370 9.31 5.13 30.85
N ARG A 371 10.42 5.30 30.12
CA ARG A 371 10.95 6.64 29.80
C ARG A 371 10.04 7.41 28.83
N ILE A 372 9.47 6.77 27.82
CA ILE A 372 8.51 7.38 26.90
C ILE A 372 7.24 7.80 27.65
N ARG A 373 6.67 6.92 28.48
CA ARG A 373 5.46 7.20 29.29
C ARG A 373 5.68 8.25 30.37
N ALA A 374 6.92 8.51 30.77
CA ALA A 374 7.24 9.60 31.68
C ALA A 374 7.22 10.97 30.98
N ALA A 375 7.45 11.01 29.65
CA ALA A 375 7.46 12.23 28.86
C ALA A 375 6.11 12.53 28.17
N PHE A 376 5.36 11.49 27.81
CA PHE A 376 4.10 11.61 27.09
C PHE A 376 2.95 10.94 27.85
N PRO A 377 1.72 11.48 27.75
CA PRO A 377 0.53 10.75 28.16
C PRO A 377 0.39 9.46 27.34
N GLU A 378 -0.18 8.41 27.95
CA GLU A 378 -0.56 7.20 27.22
C GLU A 378 -2.06 7.00 27.41
N ARG A 379 -2.79 6.96 26.29
CA ARG A 379 -4.18 6.51 26.27
C ARG A 379 -4.27 5.19 25.53
N LEU A 380 -4.96 4.25 26.16
CA LEU A 380 -5.14 2.90 25.65
C LEU A 380 -6.59 2.66 25.32
N VAL A 381 -6.79 2.03 24.18
CA VAL A 381 -8.10 1.60 23.69
C VAL A 381 -7.96 0.15 23.27
N GLU A 382 -9.05 -0.60 23.29
CA GLU A 382 -9.08 -1.95 22.73
C GLU A 382 -8.59 -1.88 21.27
N PRO A 383 -7.55 -2.65 20.89
CA PRO A 383 -7.06 -2.67 19.52
C PRO A 383 -8.14 -3.08 18.53
N GLN A 384 -8.22 -2.39 17.40
CA GLN A 384 -9.07 -2.80 16.28
C GLN A 384 -8.32 -3.86 15.45
N THR A 385 -8.13 -5.05 16.03
CA THR A 385 -7.47 -6.19 15.38
C THR A 385 -8.41 -7.09 14.60
N SER A 386 -9.72 -6.88 14.72
CA SER A 386 -10.69 -7.42 13.77
C SER A 386 -10.83 -6.42 12.63
N TRP A 387 -10.57 -6.87 11.40
CA TRP A 387 -11.26 -6.27 10.27
C TRP A 387 -12.73 -6.36 10.61
N ALA A 388 -13.39 -5.21 10.77
CA ALA A 388 -14.82 -5.17 10.95
C ALA A 388 -15.42 -6.03 9.84
N THR A 389 -16.06 -7.13 10.22
CA THR A 389 -16.83 -7.89 9.24
C THR A 389 -17.93 -6.95 8.73
N SER A 390 -18.47 -7.16 7.54
CA SER A 390 -19.58 -6.35 7.01
C SER A 390 -20.79 -6.22 7.96
N CYS A 391 -20.84 -7.04 9.02
CA CYS A 391 -21.81 -7.00 10.11
C CYS A 391 -21.47 -6.05 11.27
N GLU A 392 -20.30 -5.41 11.30
CA GLU A 392 -19.75 -4.67 12.46
C GLU A 392 -19.65 -3.14 12.24
N PHE A 393 -20.12 -2.61 11.11
CA PHE A 393 -20.28 -1.16 10.95
C PHE A 393 -21.46 -0.63 11.77
N GLU A 394 -21.30 0.54 12.39
CA GLU A 394 -22.44 1.29 12.93
C GLU A 394 -23.39 1.67 11.78
N PRO A 395 -24.71 1.47 11.94
CA PRO A 395 -25.67 1.74 10.87
C PRO A 395 -25.57 3.20 10.46
N SER A 396 -25.37 3.46 9.16
CA SER A 396 -25.53 4.80 8.63
C SER A 396 -26.91 5.32 9.01
N THR A 397 -27.01 6.57 9.43
CA THR A 397 -28.28 7.24 9.79
C THR A 397 -29.20 7.50 8.59
N GLY A 398 -28.90 6.95 7.40
CA GLY A 398 -29.81 6.89 6.28
C GLY A 398 -30.86 5.79 6.51
N GLU A 399 -32.10 6.04 6.10
CA GLU A 399 -33.20 5.07 6.15
C GLU A 399 -32.77 3.75 5.46
N GLY A 400 -32.29 2.79 6.25
CA GLY A 400 -31.84 1.50 5.77
C GLY A 400 -33.00 0.74 5.16
N VAL A 401 -32.84 0.27 3.92
CA VAL A 401 -33.84 -0.55 3.25
C VAL A 401 -33.90 -1.91 3.99
N HIS A 402 -34.86 -2.07 4.89
CA HIS A 402 -35.22 -3.39 5.43
C HIS A 402 -35.87 -4.21 4.31
N THR A 403 -35.06 -4.87 3.48
CA THR A 403 -35.57 -5.67 2.36
C THR A 403 -35.82 -7.11 2.79
N LEU A 404 -37.02 -7.41 3.32
CA LEU A 404 -37.49 -8.80 3.28
C LEU A 404 -37.80 -9.15 1.81
N LEU A 405 -36.95 -9.96 1.19
CA LEU A 405 -37.23 -10.53 -0.13
C LEU A 405 -38.05 -11.79 0.02
N SER A 406 -39.38 -11.66 0.04
CA SER A 406 -40.25 -12.84 0.05
C SER A 406 -40.04 -13.67 -1.21
N PHE A 407 -39.66 -14.93 -1.01
CA PHE A 407 -39.65 -15.94 -2.06
C PHE A 407 -41.08 -16.10 -2.61
N LEU A 408 -41.19 -16.14 -3.93
CA LEU A 408 -42.43 -16.39 -4.65
C LEU A 408 -42.46 -17.86 -5.09
N GLN A 409 -42.77 -18.13 -6.35
CA GLN A 409 -42.64 -19.46 -6.97
C GLN A 409 -41.54 -19.44 -8.02
N ASP A 410 -41.05 -20.61 -8.43
CA ASP A 410 -40.09 -20.77 -9.53
C ASP A 410 -38.81 -19.94 -9.39
N PHE A 411 -38.28 -19.86 -8.16
CA PHE A 411 -37.05 -19.10 -7.87
C PHE A 411 -37.14 -17.66 -8.37
N ARG A 412 -38.22 -17.00 -7.96
CA ARG A 412 -38.47 -15.56 -8.08
C ARG A 412 -38.65 -14.97 -6.68
N TRP A 413 -38.32 -13.70 -6.55
CA TRP A 413 -38.43 -12.94 -5.29
C TRP A 413 -39.16 -11.63 -5.55
N GLN A 414 -39.89 -11.15 -4.56
CA GLN A 414 -40.48 -9.81 -4.64
C GLN A 414 -39.40 -8.75 -4.88
N HIS A 415 -39.74 -7.73 -5.68
CA HIS A 415 -38.87 -6.58 -5.97
C HIS A 415 -37.53 -6.90 -6.66
N ARG A 416 -37.35 -8.10 -7.21
CA ARG A 416 -36.20 -8.48 -8.03
C ARG A 416 -36.67 -8.95 -9.40
N SER A 417 -36.07 -8.38 -10.44
CA SER A 417 -36.33 -8.75 -11.83
C SER A 417 -35.14 -9.52 -12.40
N ASP A 418 -35.43 -10.33 -13.41
CA ASP A 418 -34.41 -11.03 -14.17
C ASP A 418 -33.53 -10.01 -14.91
N LEU A 419 -32.23 -10.10 -14.71
CA LEU A 419 -31.24 -9.31 -15.44
C LEU A 419 -30.67 -10.15 -16.59
N ARG A 420 -30.26 -9.48 -17.66
CA ARG A 420 -29.44 -10.13 -18.71
C ARG A 420 -28.14 -10.60 -18.08
N TYR A 421 -27.76 -11.85 -18.36
CA TYR A 421 -26.54 -12.46 -17.85
C TYR A 421 -25.29 -11.68 -18.34
N LYS A 422 -25.14 -11.54 -19.67
CA LYS A 422 -24.10 -10.77 -20.40
C LYS A 422 -24.59 -10.35 -21.82
N ASN A 423 -23.74 -9.68 -22.61
CA ASN A 423 -24.05 -9.24 -23.99
C ASN A 423 -24.02 -10.42 -24.99
N GLU A 424 -24.67 -10.30 -26.15
CA GLU A 424 -24.76 -11.37 -27.18
C GLU A 424 -23.40 -11.79 -27.80
N GLU A 425 -22.32 -11.05 -27.54
CA GLU A 425 -20.95 -11.36 -27.98
C GLU A 425 -20.19 -12.30 -27.02
N ASP A 426 -20.81 -12.67 -25.88
CA ASP A 426 -20.24 -13.57 -24.88
C ASP A 426 -20.72 -15.02 -25.05
N ASP A 427 -19.79 -15.98 -24.95
CA ASP A 427 -20.09 -17.42 -25.10
C ASP A 427 -20.77 -17.97 -23.84
N PHE A 428 -22.10 -17.89 -23.79
CA PHE A 428 -22.96 -18.53 -22.80
C PHE A 428 -24.29 -18.91 -23.46
N ASN A 429 -25.02 -19.88 -22.90
CA ASN A 429 -26.29 -20.30 -23.46
C ASN A 429 -27.36 -20.50 -22.37
N ALA A 430 -28.54 -19.92 -22.61
CA ALA A 430 -29.75 -20.13 -21.83
C ALA A 430 -29.58 -19.95 -20.30
N VAL A 431 -28.93 -18.84 -19.91
CA VAL A 431 -28.69 -18.48 -18.50
C VAL A 431 -29.54 -17.27 -18.09
N ARG A 432 -30.25 -17.43 -16.98
CA ARG A 432 -30.99 -16.39 -16.26
C ARG A 432 -30.19 -15.97 -15.01
N ARG A 433 -30.12 -14.66 -14.74
CA ARG A 433 -29.46 -14.08 -13.55
C ARG A 433 -30.42 -13.17 -12.79
N VAL A 434 -30.40 -13.27 -11.47
CA VAL A 434 -31.13 -12.37 -10.57
C VAL A 434 -30.15 -11.87 -9.50
N GLU A 435 -30.06 -10.55 -9.33
CA GLU A 435 -29.32 -9.95 -8.23
C GLU A 435 -30.22 -9.86 -7.00
N LEU A 436 -29.84 -10.47 -5.89
CA LEU A 436 -30.66 -10.51 -4.69
C LEU A 436 -30.22 -9.44 -3.70
N ILE A 437 -28.92 -9.35 -3.39
CA ILE A 437 -28.36 -8.38 -2.44
C ILE A 437 -27.12 -7.71 -3.08
N GLY A 438 -26.90 -6.42 -2.81
CA GLY A 438 -25.67 -5.68 -3.11
C GLY A 438 -25.84 -4.54 -4.11
N ARG A 439 -26.81 -4.65 -5.04
CA ARG A 439 -27.01 -3.70 -6.15
C ARG A 439 -28.28 -2.85 -6.04
N HIS A 440 -29.03 -2.97 -4.94
CA HIS A 440 -30.33 -2.30 -4.76
C HIS A 440 -30.35 -1.32 -3.58
N GLY A 441 -29.17 -0.84 -3.16
CA GLY A 441 -29.02 0.11 -2.05
C GLY A 441 -28.68 -0.56 -0.71
N GLU A 442 -28.53 -1.88 -0.68
CA GLU A 442 -28.02 -2.58 0.51
C GLU A 442 -26.55 -2.24 0.78
N GLN A 443 -26.21 -2.20 2.07
CA GLN A 443 -24.83 -2.02 2.56
C GLN A 443 -24.17 -3.38 2.78
N ALA A 444 -24.07 -4.16 1.70
CA ALA A 444 -23.29 -5.39 1.69
C ALA A 444 -22.05 -5.19 0.83
N ASP A 445 -20.90 -5.67 1.30
CA ASP A 445 -19.63 -5.72 0.56
C ASP A 445 -19.55 -6.95 -0.37
N PHE A 446 -20.64 -7.70 -0.48
CA PHE A 446 -20.79 -8.83 -1.38
C PHE A 446 -22.12 -8.75 -2.15
N ASP A 447 -22.12 -9.29 -3.37
CA ASP A 447 -23.31 -9.51 -4.16
C ASP A 447 -23.80 -10.95 -3.94
N LEU A 448 -25.04 -11.12 -3.46
CA LEU A 448 -25.74 -12.42 -3.53
C LEU A 448 -26.54 -12.47 -4.82
N ARG A 449 -26.28 -13.49 -5.65
CA ARG A 449 -26.90 -13.65 -6.96
C ARG A 449 -27.51 -15.04 -7.09
N TYR A 450 -28.62 -15.15 -7.81
CA TYR A 450 -29.18 -16.42 -8.25
C TYR A 450 -28.99 -16.58 -9.75
N PHE A 451 -28.61 -17.77 -10.18
CA PHE A 451 -28.50 -18.16 -11.57
C PHE A 451 -29.37 -19.38 -11.84
N GLU A 452 -29.94 -19.43 -13.03
CA GLU A 452 -30.69 -20.58 -13.52
C GLU A 452 -30.27 -20.87 -14.96
N VAL A 453 -29.87 -22.11 -15.22
CA VAL A 453 -29.37 -22.59 -16.49
C VAL A 453 -30.38 -23.61 -17.02
N GLU A 454 -30.97 -23.35 -18.18
CA GLU A 454 -31.93 -24.25 -18.81
C GLU A 454 -31.27 -25.55 -19.29
N PRO A 455 -32.03 -26.64 -19.54
CA PRO A 455 -31.51 -27.88 -20.11
C PRO A 455 -30.64 -27.63 -21.36
N GLY A 456 -29.40 -28.11 -21.35
CA GLY A 456 -28.41 -27.89 -22.42
C GLY A 456 -27.71 -26.53 -22.39
N GLY A 457 -28.03 -25.67 -21.43
CA GLY A 457 -27.40 -24.37 -21.22
C GLY A 457 -26.07 -24.45 -20.47
N TYR A 458 -25.33 -23.33 -20.50
CA TYR A 458 -24.04 -23.19 -19.82
C TYR A 458 -23.68 -21.72 -19.56
N THR A 459 -22.96 -21.47 -18.47
CA THR A 459 -22.33 -20.17 -18.18
C THR A 459 -21.11 -19.93 -19.07
N SER A 460 -20.58 -18.71 -19.09
CA SER A 460 -19.29 -18.46 -19.74
C SER A 460 -18.19 -19.34 -19.13
N LEU A 461 -17.28 -19.81 -19.98
CA LEU A 461 -16.01 -20.40 -19.56
C LEU A 461 -15.03 -19.25 -19.32
N GLU A 462 -14.66 -19.03 -18.06
CA GLU A 462 -13.86 -17.87 -17.67
C GLU A 462 -13.00 -18.13 -16.44
N LYS A 463 -12.02 -17.24 -16.21
CA LYS A 463 -11.20 -17.17 -15.01
C LYS A 463 -11.08 -15.72 -14.54
N HIS A 464 -10.91 -15.52 -13.25
CA HIS A 464 -10.77 -14.20 -12.62
C HIS A 464 -10.30 -14.33 -11.17
N LEU A 465 -9.84 -13.24 -10.59
CA LEU A 465 -9.29 -13.20 -9.23
C LEU A 465 -10.34 -13.34 -8.13
N HIS A 466 -11.54 -12.77 -8.31
CA HIS A 466 -12.59 -12.95 -7.32
C HIS A 466 -13.02 -14.42 -7.22
N THR A 467 -13.32 -14.86 -6.00
CA THR A 467 -13.73 -16.24 -5.75
C THR A 467 -15.24 -16.39 -5.93
N HIS A 468 -15.70 -17.62 -6.15
CA HIS A 468 -17.13 -17.93 -6.08
C HIS A 468 -17.41 -18.90 -4.95
N VAL A 469 -18.45 -18.61 -4.18
CA VAL A 469 -19.13 -19.59 -3.34
C VAL A 469 -20.48 -19.90 -3.97
N ILE A 470 -20.63 -21.13 -4.46
CA ILE A 470 -21.81 -21.62 -5.17
C ILE A 470 -22.59 -22.54 -4.25
N LEU A 471 -23.88 -22.29 -4.06
CA LEU A 471 -24.80 -23.19 -3.35
C LEU A 471 -25.90 -23.63 -4.31
N VAL A 472 -25.98 -24.93 -4.59
CA VAL A 472 -26.99 -25.47 -5.50
C VAL A 472 -28.36 -25.43 -4.82
N ALA A 473 -29.31 -24.77 -5.48
CA ALA A 473 -30.64 -24.55 -4.93
C ALA A 473 -31.68 -25.51 -5.54
N ARG A 474 -31.53 -25.87 -6.83
CA ARG A 474 -32.44 -26.80 -7.53
C ARG A 474 -31.75 -27.53 -8.68
N GLY A 475 -32.36 -28.65 -9.06
CA GLY A 475 -31.93 -29.42 -10.24
C GLY A 475 -30.55 -30.05 -10.05
N GLN A 476 -29.96 -30.48 -11.16
CA GLN A 476 -28.62 -31.04 -11.20
C GLN A 476 -27.82 -30.32 -12.28
N GLY A 477 -26.55 -30.07 -12.00
CA GLY A 477 -25.64 -29.40 -12.93
C GLY A 477 -24.25 -30.00 -12.85
N VAL A 478 -23.34 -29.46 -13.66
CA VAL A 478 -21.94 -29.88 -13.68
C VAL A 478 -21.08 -28.64 -13.54
N LEU A 479 -20.17 -28.66 -12.56
CA LEU A 479 -19.06 -27.72 -12.49
C LEU A 479 -17.88 -28.32 -13.26
N VAL A 480 -17.41 -27.59 -14.26
CA VAL A 480 -16.21 -27.90 -15.03
C VAL A 480 -15.15 -26.89 -14.64
N THR A 481 -13.97 -27.36 -14.25
CA THR A 481 -12.76 -26.57 -14.03
C THR A 481 -11.59 -27.22 -14.76
N ASP A 482 -10.40 -26.60 -14.72
CA ASP A 482 -9.19 -27.19 -15.29
C ASP A 482 -8.81 -28.53 -14.63
N GLU A 483 -9.10 -28.70 -13.34
CA GLU A 483 -8.66 -29.85 -12.54
C GLU A 483 -9.80 -30.86 -12.28
N LEU A 484 -11.04 -30.40 -12.33
CA LEU A 484 -12.20 -31.14 -11.84
C LEU A 484 -13.43 -30.96 -12.73
N ARG A 485 -14.07 -32.07 -13.06
CA ARG A 485 -15.46 -32.11 -13.52
C ARG A 485 -16.30 -32.80 -12.46
N ALA A 486 -17.19 -32.06 -11.80
CA ALA A 486 -18.01 -32.54 -10.70
C ALA A 486 -19.50 -32.36 -10.97
N ASP A 487 -20.27 -33.41 -10.74
CA ASP A 487 -21.73 -33.32 -10.72
C ASP A 487 -22.18 -32.65 -9.43
N LEU A 488 -23.15 -31.74 -9.56
CA LEU A 488 -23.68 -30.91 -8.49
C LEU A 488 -25.18 -31.22 -8.31
N LYS A 489 -25.60 -31.50 -7.08
CA LYS A 489 -27.00 -31.71 -6.69
C LYS A 489 -27.43 -30.69 -5.62
N PRO A 490 -28.74 -30.53 -5.34
CA PRO A 490 -29.21 -29.54 -4.39
C PRO A 490 -28.55 -29.70 -3.02
N MET A 491 -28.22 -28.56 -2.40
CA MET A 491 -27.46 -28.43 -1.15
C MET A 491 -25.96 -28.74 -1.24
N ASP A 492 -25.43 -29.12 -2.40
CA ASP A 492 -23.99 -29.13 -2.60
C ASP A 492 -23.45 -27.68 -2.64
N VAL A 493 -22.24 -27.52 -2.11
CA VAL A 493 -21.50 -26.25 -2.13
C VAL A 493 -20.23 -26.45 -2.94
N ALA A 494 -19.96 -25.54 -3.87
CA ALA A 494 -18.72 -25.50 -4.61
C ALA A 494 -18.00 -24.17 -4.35
N TYR A 495 -16.68 -24.26 -4.19
CA TYR A 495 -15.79 -23.11 -4.10
C TYR A 495 -14.89 -23.10 -5.33
N VAL A 496 -14.83 -21.94 -5.99
CA VAL A 496 -13.94 -21.72 -7.13
C VAL A 496 -12.85 -20.73 -6.71
N ARG A 497 -11.60 -21.16 -6.82
CA ARG A 497 -10.42 -20.38 -6.39
C ARG A 497 -10.14 -19.21 -7.35
N PRO A 498 -9.36 -18.21 -6.91
CA PRO A 498 -8.85 -17.19 -7.81
C PRO A 498 -8.13 -17.82 -9.00
N LEU A 499 -8.39 -17.29 -10.20
CA LEU A 499 -7.82 -17.65 -11.50
C LEU A 499 -8.08 -19.08 -11.97
N GLU A 500 -8.89 -19.86 -11.25
CA GLU A 500 -9.35 -21.16 -11.70
C GLU A 500 -10.32 -20.99 -12.87
N VAL A 501 -10.01 -21.58 -14.02
CA VAL A 501 -10.96 -21.61 -15.15
C VAL A 501 -12.15 -22.44 -14.71
N HIS A 502 -13.34 -21.93 -14.92
CA HIS A 502 -14.57 -22.62 -14.53
C HIS A 502 -15.74 -22.34 -15.47
N GLN A 503 -16.64 -23.30 -15.52
CA GLN A 503 -17.92 -23.22 -16.22
C GLN A 503 -18.97 -24.09 -15.51
N LEU A 504 -20.18 -23.57 -15.36
CA LEU A 504 -21.34 -24.29 -14.87
C LEU A 504 -22.24 -24.67 -16.04
N ARG A 505 -22.61 -25.94 -16.11
CA ARG A 505 -23.37 -26.51 -17.23
C ARG A 505 -24.60 -27.24 -16.72
N ASN A 506 -25.68 -27.21 -17.51
CA ASN A 506 -26.83 -28.05 -17.27
C ASN A 506 -26.92 -29.15 -18.33
N GLU A 507 -26.56 -30.37 -17.95
CA GLU A 507 -26.66 -31.56 -18.79
C GLU A 507 -27.89 -32.42 -18.45
N SER A 508 -28.77 -31.92 -17.57
CA SER A 508 -29.97 -32.61 -17.14
C SER A 508 -31.22 -32.16 -17.94
N GLU A 509 -32.33 -32.88 -17.78
CA GLU A 509 -33.62 -32.54 -18.40
C GLU A 509 -34.43 -31.48 -17.61
N GLN A 510 -33.91 -31.01 -16.48
CA GLN A 510 -34.58 -30.05 -15.60
C GLN A 510 -33.73 -28.79 -15.41
N PRO A 511 -34.31 -27.62 -15.08
CA PRO A 511 -33.53 -26.41 -14.82
C PRO A 511 -32.55 -26.59 -13.66
N PHE A 512 -31.31 -26.14 -13.86
CA PHE A 512 -30.25 -26.13 -12.87
C PHE A 512 -30.11 -24.74 -12.27
N GLY A 513 -30.36 -24.59 -10.96
CA GLY A 513 -30.34 -23.30 -10.30
C GLY A 513 -29.45 -23.27 -9.07
N PHE A 514 -28.69 -22.19 -8.92
CA PHE A 514 -27.72 -22.03 -7.84
C PHE A 514 -27.58 -20.58 -7.40
N PHE A 515 -27.24 -20.39 -6.13
CA PHE A 515 -26.78 -19.12 -5.61
C PHE A 515 -25.29 -18.99 -5.80
N CYS A 516 -24.83 -17.76 -6.05
CA CYS A 516 -23.44 -17.43 -6.23
C CYS A 516 -23.15 -16.12 -5.47
N ILE A 517 -22.23 -16.22 -4.51
CA ILE A 517 -21.77 -15.11 -3.67
C ILE A 517 -20.39 -14.68 -4.16
N VAL A 518 -20.21 -13.38 -4.34
CA VAL A 518 -18.96 -12.74 -4.78
C VAL A 518 -18.80 -11.38 -4.13
N ASP A 519 -17.58 -10.87 -4.01
CA ASP A 519 -17.31 -9.51 -3.51
C ASP A 519 -17.96 -8.45 -4.39
N ARG A 520 -18.48 -7.37 -3.81
CA ARG A 520 -19.17 -6.28 -4.53
C ARG A 520 -18.24 -5.56 -5.49
N GLU A 521 -17.05 -5.22 -5.01
CA GLU A 521 -15.95 -4.70 -5.82
C GLU A 521 -15.05 -5.86 -6.23
N ARG A 522 -14.95 -6.10 -7.53
CA ARG A 522 -14.26 -7.28 -8.07
C ARG A 522 -13.75 -7.02 -9.49
N ASP A 523 -12.76 -7.82 -9.89
CA ASP A 523 -12.15 -7.78 -11.21
C ASP A 523 -13.11 -8.29 -12.31
N ARG A 524 -12.79 -7.94 -13.57
CA ARG A 524 -13.58 -8.37 -14.73
C ARG A 524 -13.17 -9.78 -15.15
N PRO A 525 -14.13 -10.67 -15.48
CA PRO A 525 -13.83 -11.99 -16.00
C PRO A 525 -12.98 -11.98 -17.28
N MET A 526 -12.04 -12.93 -17.34
CA MET A 526 -11.15 -13.16 -18.49
C MET A 526 -11.50 -14.49 -19.16
N ARG A 527 -11.44 -14.55 -20.50
CA ARG A 527 -11.53 -15.82 -21.23
C ARG A 527 -10.21 -16.60 -21.07
N PRO A 528 -10.25 -17.96 -21.02
CA PRO A 528 -9.06 -18.79 -20.86
C PRO A 528 -7.96 -18.52 -21.88
#